data_AF-A0A7S1BM59-F1
#
_entry.id   AF-A0A7S1BM59-F1
#
_cell.length_a   1.000
_cell.length_b   1.000
_cell.length_c   1.000
_cell.angle_alpha   90.00
_cell.angle_beta   90.00
_cell.angle_gamma   90.00
#
_symmetry.space_group_name_H-M   'P 1'
#
loop_
_entity.id
_entity.type
_entity.pdbx_description
1 polymer ?
#
loop_
_entity_poly.entity_id
_entity_poly.type
_entity_poly.pdbx_seq_one_letter_code
_entity_poly.pdbx_strand_id
1 'polypeptide(L)'
;NIMCKPPTATDPQEIIIAGAGPAGLLLAALLLKRNEDLAASSSSARPYRITLVDGRQNFGTVSSEDLKKHRSWMLGLANHGLDALRQIPELYDGYVKCIGVEIDALGIYLGSKLLEQTAEEGADVPETFVVDRNFVVAGVGRYLQEKKASGAGPPLPAPFD
;
A
#
# COMPACT_ATOMS: atom_id res chain seq x y z
N ASN A 1 17.94 18.83 -35.92
CA ASN A 1 18.64 17.98 -34.93
C ASN A 1 18.21 18.35 -33.53
N ILE A 2 17.25 17.62 -32.96
CA ILE A 2 16.96 17.69 -31.53
C ILE A 2 17.97 16.75 -30.87
N MET A 3 19.11 17.28 -30.44
CA MET A 3 20.06 16.54 -29.59
C MET A 3 19.42 16.42 -28.20
N CYS A 4 19.15 15.21 -27.74
CA CYS A 4 18.76 14.95 -26.36
C CYS A 4 19.88 15.42 -25.44
N LYS A 5 19.57 16.37 -24.55
CA LYS A 5 20.51 16.84 -23.52
C LYS A 5 20.84 15.66 -22.59
N PRO A 6 22.11 15.39 -22.27
CA PRO A 6 22.46 14.33 -21.33
C PRO A 6 21.90 14.67 -19.94
N PRO A 7 21.34 13.69 -19.22
CA PRO A 7 20.75 13.90 -17.90
C PRO A 7 21.84 14.34 -16.91
N THR A 8 21.61 15.49 -16.28
CA THR A 8 22.46 16.07 -15.24
C THR A 8 22.32 15.32 -13.92
N ALA A 9 23.22 15.57 -12.97
CA ALA A 9 23.20 14.96 -11.64
C ALA A 9 21.95 15.31 -10.81
N THR A 10 21.19 16.32 -11.22
CA THR A 10 19.97 16.78 -10.55
C THR A 10 18.69 16.35 -11.28
N ASP A 11 18.79 15.80 -12.49
CA ASP A 11 17.60 15.40 -13.23
C ASP A 11 16.98 14.16 -12.58
N PRO A 12 15.66 14.18 -12.31
CA PRO A 12 15.00 13.06 -11.68
C PRO A 12 15.06 11.83 -12.57
N GLN A 13 15.23 10.66 -11.96
CA GLN A 13 15.15 9.39 -12.66
C GLN A 13 13.68 9.02 -12.90
N GLU A 14 13.31 8.83 -14.15
CA GLU A 14 11.94 8.45 -14.54
C GLU A 14 11.67 6.98 -14.18
N ILE A 15 10.58 6.74 -13.46
CA ILE A 15 10.10 5.40 -13.08
C ILE A 15 8.64 5.27 -13.52
N ILE A 16 8.37 4.27 -14.36
CA ILE A 16 7.01 3.93 -14.79
C ILE A 16 6.62 2.63 -14.12
N ILE A 17 5.54 2.65 -13.36
CA ILE A 17 4.95 1.49 -12.70
C ILE A 17 3.69 1.12 -13.47
N ALA A 18 3.72 -0.05 -14.11
CA ALA A 18 2.56 -0.60 -14.80
C ALA A 18 1.77 -1.51 -13.84
N GLY A 19 0.60 -1.03 -13.39
CA GLY A 19 -0.32 -1.73 -12.51
C GLY A 19 -0.42 -1.12 -11.10
N ALA A 20 -1.58 -0.55 -10.79
CA ALA A 20 -2.00 -0.03 -9.49
C ALA A 20 -2.65 -1.14 -8.62
N GLY A 21 -2.01 -2.31 -8.56
CA GLY A 21 -2.31 -3.32 -7.54
C GLY A 21 -1.60 -3.01 -6.22
N PRO A 22 -1.73 -3.87 -5.19
CA PRO A 22 -1.09 -3.67 -3.89
C PRO A 22 0.41 -3.40 -4.00
N ALA A 23 1.14 -4.23 -4.75
CA ALA A 23 2.59 -4.08 -4.91
C ALA A 23 3.00 -2.81 -5.65
N GLY A 24 2.29 -2.45 -6.74
CA GLY A 24 2.61 -1.25 -7.52
C GLY A 24 2.32 0.04 -6.76
N LEU A 25 1.21 0.07 -6.00
CA LEU A 25 0.88 1.18 -5.12
C LEU A 25 1.89 1.31 -3.97
N LEU A 26 2.26 0.20 -3.32
CA LEU A 26 3.27 0.20 -2.25
C LEU A 26 4.64 0.65 -2.77
N LEU A 27 5.06 0.19 -3.96
CA LEU A 27 6.30 0.64 -4.59
C LEU A 27 6.28 2.15 -4.84
N ALA A 28 5.17 2.68 -5.37
CA ALA A 28 5.01 4.12 -5.56
C ALA A 28 5.15 4.88 -4.23
N ALA A 29 4.55 4.37 -3.16
CA ALA A 29 4.61 4.97 -1.82
C ALA A 29 6.04 4.97 -1.27
N LEU A 30 6.76 3.85 -1.39
CA LEU A 30 8.15 3.71 -0.94
C LEU A 30 9.10 4.63 -1.72
N LEU A 31 8.90 4.77 -3.03
CA LEU A 31 9.70 5.67 -3.85
C LEU A 31 9.44 7.14 -3.51
N LEU A 32 8.20 7.51 -3.19
CA LEU A 32 7.87 8.85 -2.69
C LEU A 32 8.53 9.11 -1.34
N LYS A 33 8.41 8.18 -0.38
CA LYS A 33 9.09 8.28 0.91
C LYS A 33 10.60 8.44 0.74
N ARG A 34 11.21 7.68 -0.17
CA ARG A 34 12.64 7.82 -0.47
C ARG A 34 12.99 9.21 -0.99
N ASN A 35 12.14 9.82 -1.83
CA ASN A 35 12.36 11.20 -2.27
C ASN A 35 12.31 12.18 -1.08
N GLU A 36 11.38 12.00 -0.13
CA GLU A 36 11.31 12.80 1.09
C GLU A 36 12.59 12.65 1.93
N ASP A 37 13.05 11.41 2.14
CA ASP A 37 14.28 11.12 2.90
C ASP A 37 15.52 11.73 2.22
N LEU A 38 15.58 11.73 0.89
CA LEU A 38 16.65 12.37 0.11
C LEU A 38 16.64 13.90 0.26
N ALA A 39 15.45 14.51 0.26
CA ALA A 39 15.29 15.94 0.48
C ALA A 39 15.72 16.35 1.91
N ALA A 40 15.41 15.52 2.91
CA ALA A 40 15.77 15.78 4.31
C ALA A 40 17.27 15.58 4.58
N SER A 41 17.92 14.61 3.92
CA SER A 41 19.31 14.22 4.20
C SER A 41 20.38 15.05 3.47
N SER A 42 20.00 16.11 2.72
CA SER A 42 20.91 16.88 1.86
C SER A 42 21.78 15.98 0.96
N SER A 43 21.23 14.85 0.53
CA SER A 43 21.93 13.85 -0.27
C SER A 43 22.08 14.30 -1.71
N SER A 44 23.20 13.92 -2.34
CA SER A 44 23.44 14.14 -3.79
C SER A 44 22.77 13.10 -4.68
N ALA A 45 22.07 12.13 -4.10
CA ALA A 45 21.36 11.11 -4.87
C ALA A 45 20.13 11.71 -5.58
N ARG A 46 19.87 11.20 -6.78
CA ARG A 46 18.82 11.70 -7.67
C ARG A 46 17.42 11.32 -7.16
N PRO A 47 16.44 12.24 -7.16
CA PRO A 47 15.06 11.91 -6.88
C PRO A 47 14.43 11.10 -8.02
N TYR A 48 13.35 10.40 -7.74
CA TYR A 48 12.55 9.69 -8.74
C TYR A 48 11.35 10.53 -9.19
N ARG A 49 11.09 10.57 -10.51
CA ARG A 49 9.79 10.97 -11.04
C ARG A 49 8.96 9.71 -11.29
N ILE A 50 7.89 9.55 -10.54
CA ILE A 50 7.11 8.30 -10.49
C ILE A 50 5.82 8.48 -11.27
N THR A 51 5.60 7.63 -12.27
CA THR A 51 4.35 7.56 -13.04
C THR A 51 3.73 6.18 -12.81
N LEU A 52 2.55 6.15 -12.17
CA LEU A 52 1.75 4.95 -12.00
C LEU A 52 0.66 4.90 -13.06
N VAL A 53 0.60 3.81 -13.82
CA VAL A 53 -0.38 3.61 -14.90
C VAL A 53 -1.18 2.33 -14.63
N ASP A 54 -2.50 2.44 -14.61
CA ASP A 54 -3.42 1.30 -14.56
C ASP A 54 -4.65 1.61 -15.43
N GLY A 55 -5.17 0.59 -16.13
CA GLY A 55 -6.35 0.74 -16.97
C GLY A 55 -7.68 0.59 -16.21
N ARG A 56 -7.64 0.23 -14.93
CA ARG A 56 -8.81 0.02 -14.08
C ARG A 56 -9.19 1.30 -13.33
N GLN A 57 -10.36 1.27 -12.72
CA GLN A 57 -10.85 2.33 -11.85
C GLN A 57 -9.91 2.59 -10.67
N ASN A 58 -9.72 3.87 -10.32
CA ASN A 58 -8.95 4.26 -9.14
C ASN A 58 -9.77 4.07 -7.87
N PHE A 59 -9.56 2.95 -7.18
CA PHE A 59 -10.23 2.63 -5.92
C PHE A 59 -9.92 3.61 -4.77
N GLY A 60 -8.84 4.37 -4.83
CA GLY A 60 -8.57 5.42 -3.84
C GLY A 60 -9.61 6.54 -3.85
N THR A 61 -10.42 6.67 -4.91
CA THR A 61 -11.50 7.67 -5.01
C THR A 61 -12.89 7.09 -4.74
N VAL A 62 -12.97 5.79 -4.48
CA VAL A 62 -14.24 5.06 -4.33
C VAL A 62 -14.63 5.00 -2.85
N SER A 63 -15.93 5.12 -2.57
CA SER A 63 -16.50 5.00 -1.23
C SER A 63 -16.41 3.57 -0.69
N SER A 64 -16.48 3.41 0.63
CA SER A 64 -16.46 2.08 1.28
C SER A 64 -17.62 1.20 0.84
N GLU A 65 -18.80 1.78 0.65
CA GLU A 65 -20.03 1.13 0.20
C GLU A 65 -19.89 0.62 -1.23
N ASP A 66 -19.25 1.40 -2.09
CA ASP A 66 -19.04 1.01 -3.49
C ASP A 66 -17.91 -0.01 -3.61
N LEU A 67 -16.85 0.09 -2.80
CA LEU A 67 -15.77 -0.91 -2.76
C LEU A 67 -16.30 -2.32 -2.44
N LYS A 68 -17.29 -2.43 -1.55
CA LYS A 68 -17.97 -3.71 -1.22
C LYS A 68 -18.72 -4.33 -2.39
N LYS A 69 -19.14 -3.54 -3.39
CA LYS A 69 -19.84 -4.02 -4.59
C LYS A 69 -18.89 -4.60 -5.62
N HIS A 70 -17.60 -4.24 -5.57
CA HIS A 70 -16.60 -4.79 -6.45
C HIS A 70 -16.15 -6.16 -5.95
N ARG A 71 -16.08 -7.15 -6.85
CA ARG A 71 -15.51 -8.45 -6.54
C ARG A 71 -14.09 -8.29 -5.98
N SER A 72 -13.87 -8.73 -4.75
CA SER A 72 -12.57 -8.78 -4.10
C SER A 72 -12.19 -10.22 -3.78
N TRP A 73 -10.91 -10.42 -3.46
CA TRP A 73 -10.45 -11.62 -2.79
C TRP A 73 -9.87 -11.20 -1.45
N MET A 74 -10.16 -11.98 -0.41
CA MET A 74 -9.52 -11.85 0.88
C MET A 74 -8.05 -12.28 0.73
N LEU A 75 -7.14 -11.47 1.24
CA LEU A 75 -5.71 -11.73 1.23
C LEU A 75 -5.24 -12.03 2.65
N GLY A 76 -4.40 -13.06 2.79
CA GLY A 76 -3.58 -13.19 3.99
C GLY A 76 -2.46 -12.16 3.94
N LEU A 77 -2.51 -11.19 4.84
CA LEU A 77 -1.45 -10.23 5.06
C LEU A 77 -0.53 -10.77 6.17
N ALA A 78 0.49 -11.51 5.73
CA ALA A 78 1.53 -12.05 6.59
C ALA A 78 2.63 -11.01 6.89
N ASN A 79 3.52 -11.35 7.82
CA ASN A 79 4.59 -10.50 8.37
C ASN A 79 5.30 -9.64 7.34
N HIS A 80 5.82 -10.23 6.26
CA HIS A 80 6.60 -9.47 5.27
C HIS A 80 5.77 -8.39 4.57
N GLY A 81 4.47 -8.62 4.39
CA GLY A 81 3.55 -7.62 3.86
C GLY A 81 3.28 -6.50 4.86
N LEU A 82 3.08 -6.85 6.13
CA LEU A 82 2.93 -5.88 7.23
C LEU A 82 4.20 -5.03 7.41
N ASP A 83 5.36 -5.67 7.46
CA ASP A 83 6.65 -5.01 7.60
C ASP A 83 6.90 -4.03 6.45
N ALA A 84 6.53 -4.42 5.22
CA ALA A 84 6.65 -3.54 4.07
C ALA A 84 5.72 -2.31 4.16
N LEU A 85 4.51 -2.46 4.70
CA LEU A 85 3.61 -1.34 4.97
C LEU A 85 4.14 -0.46 6.12
N ARG A 86 4.68 -1.06 7.17
CA ARG A 86 5.24 -0.39 8.36
C ARG A 86 6.50 0.44 8.08
N GLN A 87 7.18 0.22 6.95
CA GLN A 87 8.23 1.13 6.47
C GLN A 87 7.72 2.56 6.21
N ILE A 88 6.39 2.73 6.08
CA ILE A 88 5.73 4.02 5.94
C ILE A 88 4.68 4.13 7.07
N PRO A 89 5.05 4.60 8.27
CA PRO A 89 4.14 4.62 9.43
C PRO A 89 2.82 5.36 9.15
N GLU A 90 2.88 6.51 8.48
CA GLU A 90 1.71 7.32 8.08
C GLU A 90 0.74 6.54 7.18
N LEU A 91 1.24 5.63 6.35
CA LEU A 91 0.41 4.76 5.51
C LEU A 91 -0.22 3.64 6.35
N TYR A 92 0.59 2.96 7.17
CA TYR A 92 0.09 1.84 7.95
C TYR A 92 -0.96 2.30 8.97
N ASP A 93 -0.60 3.23 9.85
CA ASP A 93 -1.46 3.68 10.94
C ASP A 93 -2.66 4.50 10.46
N GLY A 94 -2.50 5.29 9.40
CA GLY A 94 -3.56 6.16 8.90
C GLY A 94 -4.54 5.49 7.94
N TYR A 95 -4.13 4.45 7.23
CA TYR A 95 -4.91 3.91 6.10
C TYR A 95 -5.15 2.42 6.12
N VAL A 96 -4.25 1.61 6.69
CA VAL A 96 -4.29 0.15 6.47
C VAL A 96 -4.55 -0.64 7.75
N LYS A 97 -4.15 -0.13 8.92
CA LYS A 97 -4.24 -0.82 10.21
C LYS A 97 -5.66 -1.34 10.53
N CYS A 98 -6.70 -0.59 10.18
CA CYS A 98 -8.09 -0.94 10.48
C CYS A 98 -8.78 -1.80 9.39
N ILE A 99 -8.09 -2.14 8.30
CA ILE A 99 -8.71 -2.87 7.16
C ILE A 99 -8.76 -4.39 7.40
N GLY A 100 -7.97 -4.90 8.35
CA GLY A 100 -7.79 -6.33 8.57
C GLY A 100 -8.53 -6.89 9.78
N VAL A 101 -8.85 -8.18 9.69
CA VAL A 101 -9.23 -9.01 10.84
C VAL A 101 -8.02 -9.85 11.21
N GLU A 102 -7.59 -9.78 12.46
CA GLU A 102 -6.49 -10.60 12.98
C GLU A 102 -6.86 -12.08 13.01
N ILE A 103 -5.90 -12.96 12.73
CA ILE A 103 -6.07 -14.41 12.76
C ILE A 103 -5.47 -14.95 14.04
N ASP A 104 -6.32 -15.28 15.01
CA ASP A 104 -5.89 -15.80 16.31
C ASP A 104 -5.63 -17.32 16.29
N ALA A 105 -6.27 -18.03 15.35
CA ALA A 105 -6.23 -19.48 15.28
C ALA A 105 -6.28 -20.01 13.84
N LEU A 106 -5.55 -21.09 13.59
CA LEU A 106 -5.63 -21.88 12.37
C LEU A 106 -6.40 -23.17 12.64
N GLY A 107 -7.57 -23.30 12.02
CA GLY A 107 -8.37 -24.52 12.04
C GLY A 107 -8.25 -25.32 10.74
N ILE A 108 -7.86 -26.59 10.82
CA ILE A 108 -7.86 -27.53 9.70
C ILE A 108 -8.99 -28.55 9.92
N TYR A 109 -9.95 -28.58 9.01
CA TYR A 109 -11.04 -29.55 9.03
C TYR A 109 -10.71 -30.78 8.17
N LEU A 110 -10.69 -31.96 8.79
CA LEU A 110 -10.52 -33.26 8.13
C LEU A 110 -11.81 -34.07 8.31
N GLY A 111 -12.75 -33.92 7.36
CA GLY A 111 -14.10 -34.45 7.47
C GLY A 111 -14.87 -33.73 8.58
N SER A 112 -15.29 -34.45 9.62
CA SER A 112 -15.93 -33.88 10.82
C SER A 112 -14.97 -33.54 11.95
N LYS A 113 -13.67 -33.78 11.79
CA LYS A 113 -12.66 -33.50 12.82
C LYS A 113 -12.05 -32.12 12.58
N LEU A 114 -11.98 -31.30 13.64
CA LEU A 114 -11.23 -30.05 13.67
C LEU A 114 -9.88 -30.29 14.35
N LEU A 115 -8.80 -29.91 13.68
CA LEU A 115 -7.47 -29.74 14.27
C LEU A 115 -7.24 -28.24 14.38
N GLU A 116 -7.13 -27.73 15.59
CA GLU A 116 -6.96 -26.30 15.85
C GLU A 116 -5.55 -26.03 16.39
N GLN A 117 -4.92 -25.01 15.84
CA GLN A 117 -3.66 -24.46 16.33
C GLN A 117 -3.91 -23.00 16.71
N THR A 118 -3.93 -22.71 18.00
CA THR A 118 -4.02 -21.36 18.55
C THR A 118 -2.62 -20.81 18.77
N ALA A 119 -2.44 -19.50 18.62
CA ALA A 119 -1.25 -18.81 19.11
C ALA A 119 -1.20 -18.96 20.65
N GLU A 120 -0.13 -19.52 21.22
CA GLU A 120 0.03 -19.58 22.67
C GLU A 120 0.32 -18.17 23.22
N GLU A 121 -0.41 -17.75 24.25
CA GLU A 121 -0.15 -16.47 24.95
C GLU A 121 1.30 -16.44 25.46
N GLY A 122 2.12 -15.54 24.89
CA GLY A 122 3.50 -15.31 25.32
C GLY A 122 4.59 -15.88 24.40
N ALA A 123 4.23 -16.61 23.34
CA ALA A 123 5.14 -16.79 22.21
C ALA A 123 5.13 -15.52 21.35
N ASP A 124 6.28 -15.14 20.78
CA ASP A 124 6.40 -14.05 19.80
C ASP A 124 5.75 -14.51 18.48
N VAL A 125 4.42 -14.66 18.51
CA VAL A 125 3.64 -15.17 17.38
C VAL A 125 3.46 -14.02 16.41
N PRO A 126 3.88 -14.19 15.16
CA PRO A 126 3.78 -13.10 14.21
C PRO A 126 2.33 -12.76 13.87
N GLU A 127 1.98 -11.49 14.01
CA GLU A 127 0.65 -10.98 13.67
C GLU A 127 0.31 -11.31 12.21
N THR A 128 -0.83 -11.95 11.99
CA THR A 128 -1.32 -12.27 10.65
C THR A 128 -2.75 -11.76 10.51
N PHE A 129 -3.03 -11.02 9.44
CA PHE A 129 -4.36 -10.48 9.18
C PHE A 129 -4.96 -11.10 7.93
N VAL A 130 -6.29 -11.23 7.89
CA VAL A 130 -7.04 -11.33 6.64
C VAL A 130 -7.57 -9.95 6.28
N VAL A 131 -7.24 -9.48 5.08
CA VAL A 131 -7.66 -8.16 4.58
C VAL A 131 -8.43 -8.28 3.28
N ASP A 132 -9.37 -7.38 3.03
CA ASP A 132 -9.96 -7.24 1.70
C ASP A 132 -8.99 -6.51 0.76
N ARG A 133 -8.63 -7.14 -0.37
CA ARG A 133 -7.72 -6.56 -1.36
C ARG A 133 -8.12 -5.15 -1.80
N ASN A 134 -9.40 -4.91 -2.07
CA ASN A 134 -9.88 -3.65 -2.62
C ASN A 134 -9.73 -2.53 -1.61
N PHE A 135 -9.96 -2.82 -0.33
CA PHE A 135 -9.76 -1.87 0.75
C PHE A 135 -8.29 -1.51 0.90
N VAL A 136 -7.37 -2.49 0.87
CA VAL A 136 -5.92 -2.20 0.91
C VAL A 136 -5.50 -1.32 -0.27
N VAL A 137 -5.93 -1.67 -1.49
CA VAL A 137 -5.65 -0.88 -2.71
C VAL A 137 -6.22 0.54 -2.58
N ALA A 138 -7.42 0.69 -2.05
CA ALA A 138 -8.04 1.99 -1.83
C ALA A 138 -7.30 2.80 -0.76
N GLY A 139 -6.91 2.19 0.36
CA GLY A 139 -6.16 2.83 1.44
C GLY A 139 -4.82 3.38 0.95
N VAL A 140 -4.01 2.54 0.29
CA VAL A 140 -2.72 2.99 -0.29
C VAL A 140 -2.96 4.02 -1.41
N GLY A 141 -4.01 3.85 -2.22
CA GLY A 141 -4.38 4.80 -3.27
C GLY A 141 -4.81 6.18 -2.74
N ARG A 142 -5.46 6.24 -1.57
CA ARG A 142 -5.82 7.49 -0.87
C ARG A 142 -4.58 8.18 -0.32
N TYR A 143 -3.73 7.43 0.39
CA TYR A 143 -2.44 7.93 0.88
C TYR A 143 -1.60 8.58 -0.23
N LEU A 144 -1.46 7.89 -1.37
CA LEU A 144 -0.71 8.42 -2.53
C LEU A 144 -1.34 9.68 -3.12
N GLN A 145 -2.67 9.76 -3.13
CA GLN A 145 -3.37 10.95 -3.58
C GLN A 145 -3.15 12.11 -2.63
N GLU A 146 -3.18 11.92 -1.31
CA GLU A 146 -2.89 13.00 -0.36
C GLU A 146 -1.47 13.51 -0.48
N LYS A 147 -0.49 12.59 -0.57
CA LYS A 147 0.92 12.96 -0.77
C LYS A 147 1.12 13.76 -2.06
N LYS A 148 0.29 13.53 -3.08
CA LYS A 148 0.29 14.28 -4.35
C LYS A 148 -0.61 15.53 -4.34
N ALA A 149 -1.66 15.55 -3.53
CA ALA A 149 -2.72 16.56 -3.48
C ALA A 149 -2.38 17.81 -2.66
N SER A 150 -1.10 17.94 -2.26
CA SER A 150 -0.48 19.26 -2.11
C SER A 150 -0.61 20.14 -3.38
N GLY A 151 -1.15 19.60 -4.50
CA GLY A 151 -1.89 20.35 -5.53
C GLY A 151 -3.36 19.88 -5.70
N ALA A 152 -4.31 20.80 -5.48
CA ALA A 152 -5.76 20.76 -5.73
C ALA A 152 -6.35 19.51 -6.42
N GLY A 153 -6.81 18.54 -5.62
CA GLY A 153 -7.71 17.45 -6.02
C GLY A 153 -9.04 17.50 -5.25
N PRO A 154 -10.07 16.75 -5.69
CA PRO A 154 -11.32 16.63 -4.93
C PRO A 154 -11.05 16.01 -3.53
N PRO A 155 -11.89 16.31 -2.52
CA PRO A 155 -11.72 15.76 -1.18
C PRO A 155 -11.80 14.24 -1.22
N LEU A 156 -10.84 13.57 -0.58
CA LEU A 156 -10.83 12.12 -0.48
C LEU A 156 -11.88 11.66 0.54
N PRO A 157 -12.49 10.49 0.33
CA PRO A 157 -13.36 9.87 1.34
C PRO A 157 -12.56 9.57 2.62
N ALA A 158 -13.24 9.66 3.77
CA ALA A 158 -12.65 9.40 5.08
C ALA A 158 -11.99 7.99 5.15
N PRO A 159 -10.99 7.79 6.02
CA PRO A 159 -10.43 6.48 6.32
C PRO A 159 -11.53 5.47 6.68
N PHE A 160 -11.23 4.19 6.53
CA PHE A 160 -12.21 3.13 6.82
C PHE A 160 -12.43 3.04 8.35
N ASP A 161 -13.66 3.31 8.78
CA ASP A 161 -14.16 3.07 10.15
C ASP A 161 -14.52 1.60 10.37
#